data_AF-A0A2P7BE03-F1
#
_entry.id   AF-A0A2P7BE03-F1
#
_cell.length_a   1.000
_cell.length_b   1.000
_cell.length_c   1.000
_cell.angle_alpha   90.00
_cell.angle_beta   90.00
_cell.angle_gamma   90.00
#
_symmetry.space_group_name_H-M   'P 1'
#
loop_
_entity.id
_entity.type
_entity.pdbx_description
1 polymer ?
#
loop_
_entity_poly.entity_id
_entity_poly.type
_entity_poly.pdbx_seq_one_letter_code
_entity_poly.pdbx_strand_id
1 'polypeptide(L)' 'MTTDKENRAYRADQLLNDPILDEAFKKAEDDSYNELLRLPFWASDKKRRMLIDRINTIKGVKGYLRSVVLNGKNTKRTVA' A
#
# COMPACT_ATOMS: atom_id res chain seq x y z
N MET A 1 18.88 6.84 -22.03
CA MET A 1 18.52 5.57 -21.39
C MET A 1 17.92 5.88 -20.03
N THR A 2 16.66 5.51 -19.76
CA THR A 2 16.11 5.64 -18.40
C THR A 2 16.83 4.68 -17.48
N THR A 3 17.28 5.18 -16.34
CA THR A 3 17.92 4.41 -15.30
C THR A 3 16.91 3.42 -14.70
N ASP A 4 17.40 2.30 -14.16
CA ASP A 4 16.55 1.29 -13.51
C ASP A 4 15.68 1.90 -12.38
N LYS A 5 16.19 2.93 -11.67
CA LYS A 5 15.43 3.68 -10.67
C LYS A 5 14.22 4.42 -11.25
N GLU A 6 14.36 5.01 -12.43
CA GLU A 6 13.26 5.71 -13.11
C GLU A 6 12.19 4.73 -13.60
N ASN A 7 12.61 3.59 -14.13
CA ASN A 7 11.68 2.54 -14.56
C ASN A 7 10.89 1.98 -13.36
N ARG A 8 11.54 1.79 -12.21
CA ARG A 8 10.86 1.38 -10.97
C ARG A 8 9.87 2.43 -10.47
N ALA A 9 10.22 3.71 -10.51
CA ALA A 9 9.33 4.80 -10.12
C ALA A 9 8.11 4.91 -11.04
N TYR A 10 8.30 4.77 -12.36
CA TYR A 10 7.19 4.76 -13.33
C TYR A 10 6.20 3.62 -13.06
N ARG A 11 6.71 2.39 -12.86
CA ARG A 11 5.85 1.23 -12.54
C ARG A 11 5.13 1.38 -11.21
N ALA A 12 5.80 1.92 -10.18
CA ALA A 12 5.17 2.17 -8.89
C ALA A 12 4.03 3.21 -9.00
N ASP A 13 4.21 4.23 -9.84
CA ASP A 13 3.18 5.22 -10.14
C ASP A 13 1.99 4.59 -10.89
N GLN A 14 2.26 3.73 -11.87
CA GLN A 14 1.19 2.98 -12.56
C GLN A 14 0.38 2.12 -11.59
N LEU A 15 1.04 1.35 -10.70
CA LEU A 15 0.36 0.50 -9.73
C LEU A 15 -0.46 1.30 -8.71
N LEU A 16 0.00 2.49 -8.31
CA LEU A 16 -0.72 3.36 -7.38
C LEU A 16 -1.98 3.99 -8.00
N ASN A 17 -1.99 4.18 -9.32
CA ASN A 17 -3.10 4.77 -10.06
C ASN A 17 -3.92 3.71 -10.81
N ASP A 18 -3.64 2.42 -10.62
CA ASP A 18 -4.41 1.34 -11.20
C ASP A 18 -5.75 1.22 -10.45
N PRO A 19 -6.90 1.41 -11.14
CA PRO A 19 -8.20 1.42 -10.49
C PRO A 19 -8.58 0.05 -9.90
N ILE A 20 -8.14 -1.05 -10.52
CA ILE A 20 -8.41 -2.41 -10.05
C ILE A 20 -7.65 -2.64 -8.74
N LEU A 21 -6.39 -2.20 -8.67
CA LEU A 21 -5.60 -2.33 -7.45
C LEU A 21 -6.12 -1.43 -6.33
N ASP A 22 -6.52 -0.20 -6.63
CA ASP A 22 -7.07 0.69 -5.61
C ASP A 22 -8.37 0.13 -5.03
N GLU A 23 -9.28 -0.35 -5.89
CA GLU A 23 -10.52 -1.00 -5.46
C GLU A 23 -10.24 -2.28 -4.64
N ALA A 24 -9.32 -3.12 -5.10
CA ALA A 24 -8.95 -4.35 -4.38
C ALA A 24 -8.37 -4.06 -2.99
N PHE A 25 -7.49 -3.06 -2.89
CA PHE A 25 -6.94 -2.65 -1.60
C PHE A 25 -8.01 -2.05 -0.69
N LYS A 26 -8.86 -1.16 -1.22
CA LYS A 26 -9.95 -0.55 -0.46
C LYS A 26 -10.89 -1.60 0.08
N LYS A 27 -11.33 -2.54 -0.76
CA LYS A 27 -12.19 -3.66 -0.35
C LYS A 27 -11.53 -4.49 0.75
N ALA A 28 -10.25 -4.86 0.60
CA ALA A 28 -9.54 -5.64 1.60
C ALA A 28 -9.36 -4.90 2.95
N GLU A 29 -9.13 -3.58 2.91
CA GLU A 29 -9.11 -2.72 4.10
C GLU A 29 -10.49 -2.66 4.75
N ASP A 30 -11.54 -2.33 3.99
CA ASP A 30 -12.91 -2.20 4.46
C ASP A 30 -13.42 -3.51 5.09
N ASP A 31 -13.16 -4.65 4.45
CA ASP A 31 -13.52 -5.97 4.97
C ASP A 31 -12.82 -6.23 6.32
N SER A 32 -11.53 -5.90 6.42
CA SER A 32 -10.75 -6.10 7.65
C SER A 32 -11.21 -5.18 8.78
N TYR A 33 -11.53 -3.91 8.45
CA TYR A 33 -12.08 -2.96 9.40
C TYR A 33 -13.46 -3.39 9.90
N ASN A 34 -14.33 -3.77 8.98
CA ASN A 34 -15.67 -4.24 9.29
C ASN A 34 -15.65 -5.49 10.18
N GLU A 35 -14.74 -6.42 9.92
CA GLU A 35 -14.56 -7.60 10.76
C GLU A 35 -14.01 -7.23 12.14
N LEU A 36 -13.05 -6.29 12.21
CA LEU A 36 -12.47 -5.82 13.48
C LEU A 36 -13.51 -5.11 14.36
N LEU A 37 -14.39 -4.30 13.76
CA LEU A 37 -15.45 -3.58 14.46
C LEU A 37 -16.55 -4.51 14.99
N ARG A 38 -16.82 -5.61 14.27
CA ARG A 38 -17.80 -6.63 14.66
C ARG A 38 -17.20 -7.75 15.51
N LEU A 39 -15.90 -7.68 15.79
CA LEU A 39 -15.21 -8.71 16.56
C LEU A 39 -15.79 -8.73 17.98
N PRO A 40 -16.37 -9.85 18.45
CA PRO A 40 -16.91 -9.91 19.80
C PRO A 40 -15.81 -9.68 20.83
N PHE A 41 -16.16 -9.15 22.00
CA PHE A 41 -15.18 -8.82 23.05
C PHE A 41 -14.35 -10.03 23.51
N TRP A 42 -14.91 -11.24 23.41
CA TRP A 42 -14.27 -12.52 23.75
C TRP A 42 -13.47 -13.13 22.60
N ALA A 43 -13.43 -12.49 21.42
CA ALA A 43 -12.61 -12.97 20.33
C ALA A 43 -11.12 -12.94 20.70
N SER A 44 -10.39 -13.95 20.23
CA SER A 44 -8.96 -14.08 20.49
C SER A 44 -8.17 -12.85 20.04
N ASP A 45 -7.27 -12.38 20.91
CA ASP A 45 -6.27 -11.36 20.57
C ASP A 45 -5.47 -11.68 19.32
N LYS A 46 -5.25 -12.97 19.03
CA LYS A 46 -4.58 -13.40 17.81
C LYS A 46 -5.34 -12.94 16.57
N LYS A 47 -6.67 -13.13 16.53
CA LYS A 47 -7.51 -12.73 15.39
C LYS A 47 -7.53 -11.21 15.25
N ARG A 48 -7.65 -10.49 16.38
CA ARG A 48 -7.58 -9.02 16.41
C ARG A 48 -6.27 -8.51 15.81
N ARG A 49 -5.13 -9.06 16.25
CA ARG A 49 -3.79 -8.72 15.71
C ARG A 49 -3.69 -9.00 14.22
N MET A 50 -4.13 -10.17 13.76
CA MET A 50 -4.09 -10.52 12.33
C MET A 50 -4.85 -9.52 11.45
N LEU A 51 -6.02 -9.04 11.89
CA LEU A 51 -6.79 -8.04 11.14
C LEU A 51 -6.08 -6.68 11.09
N ILE A 52 -5.52 -6.26 12.23
CA ILE A 52 -4.72 -5.02 12.32
C ILE A 52 -3.47 -5.12 11.42
N ASP A 53 -2.76 -6.25 11.45
CA ASP A 53 -1.56 -6.49 10.65
C ASP A 53 -1.86 -6.47 9.15
N ARG A 54 -3.01 -7.01 8.74
CA ARG A 54 -3.47 -6.95 7.34
C ARG A 54 -3.69 -5.51 6.89
N ILE A 55 -4.39 -4.70 7.68
CA ILE A 55 -4.61 -3.28 7.38
C ILE A 55 -3.28 -2.53 7.28
N ASN A 56 -2.37 -2.75 8.25
CA ASN A 56 -1.07 -2.11 8.29
C ASN A 56 -0.20 -2.53 7.09
N THR A 57 -0.30 -3.78 6.64
CA THR A 57 0.42 -4.27 5.46
C THR A 57 -0.06 -3.57 4.20
N ILE A 58 -1.38 -3.42 3.99
CA ILE A 58 -1.92 -2.72 2.82
C ILE A 58 -1.45 -1.26 2.80
N LYS A 59 -1.57 -0.56 3.93
CA LYS A 59 -1.06 0.81 4.07
C LYS A 59 0.45 0.89 3.85
N GLY A 60 1.19 -0.09 4.36
CA GLY A 60 2.64 -0.20 4.20
C GLY A 60 3.06 -0.35 2.74
N VAL A 61 2.37 -1.20 1.97
CA VAL A 61 2.60 -1.38 0.53
C VAL A 61 2.32 -0.07 -0.23
N LYS A 62 1.16 0.57 0.01
CA LYS A 62 0.85 1.87 -0.60
C LYS A 62 1.89 2.94 -0.25
N GLY A 63 2.33 2.99 1.01
CA GLY A 63 3.38 3.89 1.48
C GLY A 63 4.74 3.63 0.82
N TYR A 64 5.13 2.37 0.69
CA TYR A 64 6.37 1.97 0.02
C TYR A 64 6.37 2.37 -1.45
N LEU A 65 5.30 2.10 -2.20
CA LEU A 65 5.17 2.50 -3.60
C LEU A 65 5.30 4.03 -3.75
N ARG A 66 4.66 4.81 -2.88
CA ARG A 66 4.78 6.28 -2.87
C ARG A 66 6.22 6.75 -2.65
N SER A 67 6.94 6.10 -1.72
CA SER A 67 8.35 6.38 -1.48
C SER A 67 9.22 6.09 -2.72
N VAL A 68 8.98 4.97 -3.40
CA VAL A 68 9.68 4.62 -4.65
C VAL A 68 9.45 5.69 -5.73
N VAL A 69 8.22 6.18 -5.90
CA VAL A 69 7.89 7.27 -6.84
C VAL A 69 8.65 8.56 -6.48
N LEU A 70 8.64 8.97 -5.22
CA LEU A 70 9.31 10.19 -4.75
C LEU A 70 10.82 10.13 -4.95
N ASN A 71 11.44 9.00 -4.64
CA ASN A 71 12.88 8.79 -4.80
C ASN A 71 13.31 8.83 -6.28
N GLY A 72 12.47 8.29 -7.18
CA GLY A 72 12.69 8.42 -8.62
C GLY A 72 12.58 9.85 -9.13
N LYS A 73 11.58 10.61 -8.65
CA LYS A 73 11.38 12.03 -9.01
C LYS A 73 12.53 12.93 -8.54
N ASN A 74 13.05 12.69 -7.34
CA ASN A 74 14.19 13.44 -6.79
C ASN A 74 15.47 13.19 -7.60
N THR A 75 15.70 11.95 -8.05
CA THR A 75 16.83 11.62 -8.92
C THR A 75 16.79 12.46 -10.19
N LYS A 76 15.62 12.57 -10.85
CA LYS A 76 15.45 13.37 -12.08
C LYS A 76 15.76 14.86 -11.91
N ARG A 77 15.49 15.45 -10.73
CA ARG A 77 15.81 16.86 -10.43
C ARG A 77 17.29 17.13 -10.20
N THR A 78 18.08 16.12 -9.82
CA THR A 78 19.52 16.28 -9.56
C THR A 78 20.37 16.15 -10.82
N VAL A 79 19.85 15.52 -11.88
CA VAL A 79 20.57 15.32 -13.16
C VAL A 79 20.15 16.30 -14.27
N ALA A 80 19.17 17.17 -14.00
CA ALA A 80 18.71 18.24 -14.90
C ALA A 80 19.34 19.56 -14.49
#